data_AF-A0A1Q4G1E4-F1
#
_entry.id   AF-A0A1Q4G1E4-F1
#
_cell.length_a   1.000
_cell.length_b   1.000
_cell.length_c   1.000
_cell.angle_alpha   90.00
_cell.angle_beta   90.00
_cell.angle_gamma   90.00
#
_symmetry.space_group_name_H-M   'P 1'
#
loop_
_entity.id
_entity.type
_entity.pdbx_description
1 polymer ?
#
loop_
_entity_poly.entity_id
_entity_poly.type
_entity_poly.pdbx_seq_one_letter_code
_entity_poly.pdbx_strand_id
1 'polypeptide(L)'
;MEDLTGVPLEVPRNFRLICELFGIAVPAFIQLFLDHYSFIDQNFKDNSSYNIATRAVRFINDKIPKGDNPLTIEFRKNERDKGVKLLQRQVKLAINRNYSTGERRNKGRIITAQIYDLFATKVRLKDRIYLDENTSFKLSKDFLLTCMMNAVHPSHYINTMMLQVSTADFLAAMHLDKATYNPVLGLIHRVHDGYGDLIDWEYRHTPFFKRFIMDLQELNKRYFFYRDLDKRIALYEAWLDRILETRDEEF
;
A
#
# COMPACT_ATOMS: atom_id res chain seq x y z
N MET A 1 24.21 7.20 16.13
CA MET A 1 22.84 6.84 15.75
C MET A 1 22.77 7.13 14.27
N GLU A 2 22.90 6.13 13.41
CA GLU A 2 22.91 6.33 11.97
C GLU A 2 21.52 6.84 11.56
N ASP A 3 21.45 8.11 11.17
CA ASP A 3 20.31 8.63 10.42
C ASP A 3 20.42 7.94 9.07
N LEU A 4 19.61 6.89 8.86
CA LEU A 4 19.41 6.30 7.54
C LEU A 4 19.08 7.47 6.61
N THR A 5 19.98 7.77 5.66
CA THR A 5 19.85 8.87 4.70
C THR A 5 18.42 8.93 4.19
N GLY A 6 17.73 10.04 4.46
CA GLY A 6 16.30 10.15 4.22
C GLY A 6 15.97 9.93 2.75
N VAL A 7 15.30 8.82 2.45
CA VAL A 7 14.76 8.56 1.11
C VAL A 7 13.52 9.42 0.95
N PRO A 8 13.49 10.38 0.01
CA PRO A 8 12.33 11.25 -0.18
C PRO A 8 11.12 10.44 -0.63
N LEU A 9 9.92 10.89 -0.26
CA LEU A 9 8.68 10.36 -0.82
C LEU A 9 8.41 11.09 -2.13
N GLU A 10 8.28 10.33 -3.21
CA GLU A 10 8.00 10.87 -4.54
C GLU A 10 6.72 10.23 -5.05
N VAL A 11 5.66 11.03 -5.19
CA VAL A 11 4.36 10.57 -5.67
C VAL A 11 4.43 10.40 -7.19
N PRO A 12 4.42 9.17 -7.73
CA PRO A 12 4.49 8.95 -9.17
C PRO A 12 3.23 9.48 -9.85
N ARG A 13 3.37 9.93 -11.10
CA ARG A 13 2.26 10.44 -11.92
C ARG A 13 1.08 9.47 -11.96
N ASN A 14 1.33 8.20 -12.32
CA ASN A 14 0.26 7.20 -12.46
C ASN A 14 -0.51 6.96 -11.16
N PHE A 15 0.17 7.00 -10.02
CA PHE A 15 -0.47 6.90 -8.71
C PHE A 15 -1.34 8.12 -8.41
N ARG A 16 -0.82 9.33 -8.66
CA ARG A 16 -1.60 10.57 -8.52
C ARG A 16 -2.86 10.54 -9.39
N LEU A 17 -2.72 10.14 -10.64
CA LEU A 17 -3.82 10.07 -11.60
C LEU A 17 -4.92 9.11 -11.16
N ILE A 18 -4.59 7.90 -10.71
CA ILE A 18 -5.64 6.97 -10.27
C ILE A 18 -6.38 7.48 -9.03
N CYS A 19 -5.67 8.15 -8.12
CA CYS A 19 -6.24 8.71 -6.90
C CYS A 19 -7.20 9.83 -7.28
N GLU A 20 -6.75 10.75 -8.12
CA GLU A 20 -7.53 11.88 -8.63
C GLU A 20 -8.76 11.42 -9.41
N LEU A 21 -8.59 10.48 -10.35
CA LEU A 21 -9.69 9.93 -11.15
C LEU A 21 -10.77 9.28 -10.28
N PHE A 22 -10.42 8.72 -9.12
CA PHE A 22 -11.38 8.10 -8.21
C PHE A 22 -11.85 8.99 -7.05
N GLY A 23 -11.43 10.26 -7.03
CA GLY A 23 -11.77 11.21 -5.98
C GLY A 23 -11.16 10.84 -4.62
N ILE A 24 -9.93 10.35 -4.62
CA ILE A 24 -9.21 9.91 -3.41
C ILE A 24 -8.00 10.82 -3.23
N ALA A 25 -7.89 11.50 -2.09
CA ALA A 25 -6.70 12.28 -1.78
C ALA A 25 -5.48 11.35 -1.58
N VAL A 26 -4.38 11.62 -2.28
CA VAL A 26 -3.12 10.86 -2.20
C VAL A 26 -2.65 10.67 -0.74
N PRO A 27 -2.54 11.72 0.09
CA PRO A 27 -2.11 11.56 1.48
C PRO A 27 -3.05 10.67 2.30
N ALA A 28 -4.36 10.79 2.07
CA ALA A 28 -5.36 10.02 2.80
C ALA A 28 -5.26 8.53 2.49
N PHE A 29 -5.05 8.17 1.22
CA PHE A 29 -4.82 6.77 0.84
C PHE A 29 -3.53 6.21 1.44
N ILE A 30 -2.42 6.96 1.40
CA ILE A 30 -1.15 6.52 1.97
C ILE A 30 -1.31 6.26 3.48
N GLN A 31 -1.94 7.18 4.22
CA GLN A 31 -2.19 6.98 5.64
C GLN A 31 -3.09 5.78 5.90
N LEU A 32 -4.16 5.60 5.12
CA LEU A 32 -5.04 4.44 5.24
C LEU A 32 -4.27 3.13 5.01
N PHE A 33 -3.43 3.06 4.00
CA PHE A 33 -2.58 1.89 3.73
C PHE A 33 -1.70 1.54 4.94
N LEU A 34 -1.08 2.55 5.56
CA LEU A 34 -0.23 2.40 6.74
C LEU A 34 -1.02 1.98 7.99
N ASP A 35 -2.20 2.57 8.20
CA ASP A 35 -3.07 2.27 9.35
C ASP A 35 -3.66 0.85 9.27
N HIS A 36 -3.86 0.35 8.06
CA HIS A 36 -4.38 -0.99 7.80
C HIS A 36 -3.28 -2.06 7.76
N TYR A 37 -2.02 -1.68 7.87
CA TYR A 37 -0.96 -2.65 8.05
C TYR A 37 -1.03 -3.28 9.46
N SER A 38 -1.03 -4.61 9.51
CA SER A 38 -1.12 -5.38 10.75
C SER A 38 -0.12 -6.53 10.71
N PHE A 39 0.81 -6.53 11.65
CA PHE A 39 1.88 -7.53 11.68
C PHE A 39 1.33 -8.95 11.89
N ILE A 40 0.25 -9.09 12.66
CA ILE A 40 -0.36 -10.40 12.90
C ILE A 40 -1.02 -10.98 11.65
N ASP A 41 -1.51 -10.14 10.73
CA ASP A 41 -2.14 -10.56 9.47
C ASP A 41 -1.17 -11.25 8.50
N GLN A 42 0.14 -11.21 8.77
CA GLN A 42 1.11 -12.05 8.08
C GLN A 42 0.84 -13.55 8.31
N ASN A 43 0.30 -13.88 9.49
CA ASN A 43 0.15 -15.25 10.01
C ASN A 43 -1.25 -15.84 9.82
N PHE A 44 -2.22 -15.08 9.31
CA PHE A 44 -3.54 -15.61 8.96
C PHE A 44 -4.13 -14.90 7.73
N LYS A 45 -5.28 -15.41 7.26
CA LYS A 45 -5.97 -14.87 6.09
C LYS A 45 -7.41 -14.54 6.46
N ASP A 46 -7.87 -13.39 5.99
CA ASP A 46 -9.29 -13.03 5.91
C ASP A 46 -9.51 -12.10 4.69
N ASN A 47 -10.75 -11.66 4.49
CA ASN A 47 -11.13 -10.80 3.35
C ASN A 47 -11.15 -9.31 3.68
N SER A 48 -10.51 -8.89 4.79
CA SER A 48 -10.50 -7.50 5.23
C SER A 48 -9.44 -6.67 4.53
N SER A 49 -9.62 -5.35 4.54
CA SER A 49 -8.61 -4.40 4.04
C SER A 49 -7.28 -4.49 4.80
N TYR A 50 -7.30 -4.91 6.08
CA TYR A 50 -6.08 -5.19 6.84
C TYR A 50 -5.24 -6.32 6.22
N ASN A 51 -5.90 -7.40 5.79
CA ASN A 51 -5.19 -8.49 5.13
C ASN A 51 -4.66 -8.05 3.78
N ILE A 52 -5.44 -7.29 3.00
CA ILE A 52 -5.02 -6.77 1.70
C ILE A 52 -3.79 -5.86 1.85
N ALA A 53 -3.82 -4.88 2.76
CA ALA A 53 -2.69 -3.98 3.04
C ALA A 53 -1.43 -4.76 3.48
N THR A 54 -1.61 -5.75 4.36
CA THR A 54 -0.50 -6.59 4.82
C THR A 54 0.09 -7.46 3.71
N ARG A 55 -0.76 -8.02 2.83
CA ARG A 55 -0.33 -8.76 1.64
C ARG A 55 0.34 -7.85 0.62
N ALA A 56 -0.09 -6.59 0.52
CA ALA A 56 0.57 -5.58 -0.30
C ALA A 56 1.97 -5.28 0.18
N VAL A 57 2.20 -5.09 1.49
CA VAL A 57 3.56 -4.95 2.04
C VAL A 57 4.43 -6.17 1.70
N ARG A 58 3.89 -7.38 1.81
CA ARG A 58 4.63 -8.59 1.39
C ARG A 58 4.94 -8.59 -0.11
N PHE A 59 3.97 -8.24 -0.95
CA PHE A 59 4.10 -8.19 -2.41
C PHE A 59 5.15 -7.19 -2.88
N ILE A 60 5.22 -6.02 -2.25
CA ILE A 60 6.21 -4.99 -2.60
C ILE A 60 7.59 -5.27 -2.00
N ASN A 61 7.68 -5.98 -0.88
CA ASN A 61 8.95 -6.30 -0.23
C ASN A 61 9.93 -7.03 -1.17
N ASP A 62 9.41 -7.87 -2.05
CA ASP A 62 10.23 -8.62 -3.02
C ASP A 62 10.72 -7.74 -4.19
N LYS A 63 10.15 -6.53 -4.33
CA LYS A 63 10.46 -5.55 -5.39
C LYS A 63 11.35 -4.41 -4.90
N ILE A 64 11.57 -4.30 -3.59
CA ILE A 64 12.48 -3.30 -3.02
C ILE A 64 13.91 -3.77 -3.25
N PRO A 65 14.80 -2.93 -3.83
CA PRO A 65 16.22 -3.27 -3.94
C PRO A 65 16.79 -3.59 -2.56
N LYS A 66 17.23 -4.82 -2.37
CA LYS A 66 17.91 -5.25 -1.16
C LYS A 66 19.39 -4.88 -1.31
N GLY A 67 19.71 -3.62 -1.04
CA GLY A 67 21.10 -3.21 -0.85
C GLY A 67 21.72 -3.89 0.37
N ASP A 68 23.03 -3.73 0.56
CA ASP A 68 23.70 -4.16 1.79
C ASP A 68 22.94 -3.62 2.99
N ASN A 69 22.51 -4.55 3.84
CA ASN A 69 21.54 -4.29 4.89
C ASN A 69 22.12 -3.25 5.87
N PRO A 70 21.59 -2.01 5.92
CA PRO A 70 22.23 -0.97 6.74
C PRO A 70 22.04 -1.23 8.24
N LEU A 71 21.07 -2.07 8.63
CA LEU A 71 20.76 -2.37 10.02
C LEU A 71 21.19 -3.80 10.38
N THR A 72 22.39 -3.94 10.92
CA THR A 72 22.82 -5.17 11.59
C THR A 72 22.44 -5.07 13.07
N ILE A 73 21.34 -5.73 13.48
CA ILE A 73 20.88 -5.71 14.86
C ILE A 73 21.37 -6.96 15.60
N GLU A 74 22.29 -6.78 16.54
CA GLU A 74 22.76 -7.86 17.41
C GLU A 74 22.00 -7.91 18.74
N PHE A 75 21.29 -9.01 18.96
CA PHE A 75 20.62 -9.29 20.22
C PHE A 75 21.47 -10.21 21.12
N ARG A 76 21.43 -9.98 22.44
CA ARG A 76 21.93 -10.92 23.44
C ARG A 76 21.05 -12.18 23.50
N LYS A 77 21.59 -13.30 24.01
CA LYS A 77 20.87 -14.58 24.06
C LYS A 77 19.48 -14.47 24.74
N ASN A 78 19.41 -13.79 25.89
CA ASN A 78 18.17 -13.58 26.63
C ASN A 78 17.14 -12.71 25.86
N GLU A 79 17.60 -11.69 25.12
CA GLU A 79 16.76 -10.85 24.25
C GLU A 79 16.22 -11.68 23.08
N ARG A 80 17.06 -12.52 22.45
CA ARG A 80 16.64 -13.46 21.40
C ARG A 80 15.57 -14.42 21.89
N ASP A 81 15.79 -15.06 23.05
CA ASP A 81 14.84 -16.01 23.63
C ASP A 81 13.49 -15.36 23.93
N LYS A 82 13.51 -14.12 24.46
CA LYS A 82 12.30 -13.32 24.68
C LYS A 82 11.59 -13.01 23.36
N GLY A 83 12.32 -12.55 22.34
CA GLY A 83 11.79 -12.26 21.01
C GLY A 83 11.13 -13.49 20.36
N VAL A 84 11.79 -14.65 20.40
CA VAL A 84 11.25 -15.92 19.89
C VAL A 84 9.96 -16.30 20.60
N LYS A 85 9.89 -16.19 21.93
CA LYS A 85 8.66 -16.45 22.69
C LYS A 85 7.52 -15.52 22.30
N LEU A 86 7.81 -14.24 22.06
CA LEU A 86 6.80 -13.27 21.61
C LEU A 86 6.29 -13.59 20.20
N LEU A 87 7.19 -13.91 19.26
CA LEU A 87 6.81 -14.34 17.91
C LEU A 87 5.96 -15.61 17.92
N GLN A 88 6.33 -16.60 18.73
CA GLN A 88 5.54 -17.82 18.90
C GLN A 88 4.14 -17.53 19.45
N ARG A 89 4.02 -16.62 20.43
CA ARG A 89 2.71 -16.17 20.95
C ARG A 89 1.89 -15.48 19.86
N GLN A 90 2.53 -14.68 19.01
CA GLN A 90 1.88 -14.00 17.89
C GLN A 90 1.28 -15.00 16.90
N VAL A 91 2.06 -16.01 16.51
CA VAL A 91 1.60 -17.09 15.63
C VAL A 91 0.46 -17.89 16.26
N LYS A 92 0.60 -18.28 17.54
CA LYS A 92 -0.45 -19.01 18.28
C LYS A 92 -1.76 -18.22 18.35
N LEU A 93 -1.68 -16.91 18.57
CA LEU A 93 -2.85 -16.04 18.56
C LEU A 93 -3.50 -15.95 17.18
N ALA A 94 -2.71 -15.83 16.12
CA ALA A 94 -3.20 -15.74 14.74
C ALA A 94 -4.03 -16.97 14.32
N ILE A 95 -3.58 -18.17 14.71
CA ILE A 95 -4.24 -19.44 14.37
C ILE A 95 -5.40 -19.80 15.32
N ASN A 96 -5.53 -19.11 16.46
CA ASN A 96 -6.55 -19.44 17.46
C ASN A 96 -7.95 -19.03 16.97
N ARG A 97 -8.77 -20.02 16.61
CA ARG A 97 -10.11 -19.82 16.05
C ARG A 97 -11.15 -19.31 17.06
N ASN A 98 -10.86 -19.36 18.36
CA ASN A 98 -11.79 -18.92 19.40
C ASN A 98 -11.92 -17.39 19.49
N TYR A 99 -10.97 -16.64 18.92
CA TYR A 99 -11.02 -15.19 18.85
C TYR A 99 -11.53 -14.73 17.49
N SER A 100 -12.34 -13.67 17.47
CA SER A 100 -12.67 -12.94 16.25
C SER A 100 -11.43 -12.32 15.60
N THR A 101 -11.51 -11.96 14.32
CA THR A 101 -10.38 -11.33 13.60
C THR A 101 -9.96 -10.00 14.25
N GLY A 102 -10.92 -9.19 14.69
CA GLY A 102 -10.67 -7.95 15.43
C GLY A 102 -9.96 -8.17 16.77
N GLU A 103 -10.38 -9.17 17.55
CA GLU A 103 -9.71 -9.50 18.82
C GLU A 103 -8.28 -9.99 18.61
N ARG A 104 -8.05 -10.82 17.57
CA ARG A 104 -6.69 -11.26 17.22
C ARG A 104 -5.81 -10.07 16.86
N ARG A 105 -6.29 -9.11 16.07
CA ARG A 105 -5.55 -7.87 15.75
C ARG A 105 -5.25 -7.04 16.97
N ASN A 106 -6.24 -6.79 17.83
CA ASN A 106 -6.06 -5.97 19.03
C ASN A 106 -5.05 -6.59 20.01
N LYS A 107 -5.19 -7.89 20.30
CA LYS A 107 -4.24 -8.63 21.15
C LYS A 107 -2.86 -8.74 20.47
N GLY A 108 -2.84 -8.93 19.15
CA GLY A 108 -1.65 -9.02 18.33
C GLY A 108 -0.84 -7.72 18.30
N ARG A 109 -1.50 -6.56 18.30
CA ARG A 109 -0.86 -5.23 18.38
C ARG A 109 -0.07 -5.07 19.67
N ILE A 110 -0.59 -5.59 20.79
CA ILE A 110 0.11 -5.55 22.10
C ILE A 110 1.41 -6.36 22.04
N ILE A 111 1.36 -7.57 21.52
CA ILE A 111 2.55 -8.43 21.39
C ILE A 111 3.54 -7.81 20.39
N THR A 112 3.05 -7.28 19.27
CA THR A 112 3.88 -6.58 18.27
C THR A 112 4.59 -5.38 18.88
N ALA A 113 3.91 -4.59 19.71
CA ALA A 113 4.53 -3.48 20.42
C ALA A 113 5.66 -3.96 21.35
N GLN A 114 5.50 -5.10 22.04
CA GLN A 114 6.56 -5.68 22.88
C GLN A 114 7.77 -6.14 22.06
N ILE A 115 7.54 -6.68 20.86
CA ILE A 115 8.63 -7.06 19.93
C ILE A 115 9.30 -5.79 19.40
N TYR A 116 8.53 -4.79 18.97
CA TYR A 116 9.04 -3.50 18.54
C TYR A 116 9.92 -2.87 19.61
N ASP A 117 9.47 -2.82 20.86
CA ASP A 117 10.21 -2.22 21.96
C ASP A 117 11.56 -2.94 22.21
N LEU A 118 11.62 -4.26 21.94
CA LEU A 118 12.87 -5.02 21.99
C LEU A 118 13.86 -4.58 20.90
N PHE A 119 13.40 -4.40 19.66
CA PHE A 119 14.22 -3.89 18.54
C PHE A 119 14.60 -2.41 18.73
N ALA A 120 13.67 -1.59 19.23
CA ALA A 120 13.82 -0.16 19.44
C ALA A 120 14.92 0.20 20.45
N THR A 121 15.34 -0.76 21.29
CA THR A 121 16.51 -0.59 22.17
C THR A 121 17.84 -0.47 21.42
N LYS A 122 17.91 -0.95 20.18
CA LYS A 122 19.12 -0.95 19.36
C LYS A 122 19.04 0.07 18.22
N VAL A 123 17.89 0.12 17.56
CA VAL A 123 17.63 1.00 16.41
C VAL A 123 16.28 1.66 16.59
N ARG A 124 16.25 2.98 16.62
CA ARG A 124 15.00 3.73 16.74
C ARG A 124 14.70 4.45 15.43
N LEU A 125 13.69 3.96 14.71
CA LEU A 125 13.13 4.64 13.57
C LEU A 125 12.20 5.78 14.04
N LYS A 126 12.15 6.87 13.28
CA LYS A 126 11.15 7.93 13.48
C LYS A 126 9.76 7.37 13.21
N ASP A 127 8.77 7.78 14.00
CA ASP A 127 7.37 7.35 13.86
C ASP A 127 6.58 8.21 12.87
N ARG A 128 7.25 9.16 12.23
CA ARG A 128 6.71 10.03 11.18
C ARG A 128 7.62 10.07 9.98
N ILE A 129 7.01 10.12 8.82
CA ILE A 129 7.66 10.36 7.53
C ILE A 129 6.95 11.50 6.82
N TYR A 130 7.70 12.37 6.16
CA TYR A 130 7.17 13.57 5.54
C TYR A 130 7.12 13.38 4.03
N LEU A 131 6.00 13.77 3.43
CA LEU A 131 5.88 13.93 1.99
C LEU A 131 6.41 15.30 1.56
N ASP A 132 6.04 16.32 2.32
CA ASP A 132 6.44 17.72 2.16
C ASP A 132 6.47 18.40 3.55
N GLU A 133 6.65 19.71 3.61
CA GLU A 133 6.74 20.47 4.87
C GLU A 133 5.45 20.41 5.71
N ASN A 134 4.30 20.20 5.09
CA ASN A 134 2.97 20.27 5.71
C ASN A 134 2.31 18.88 5.85
N THR A 135 2.72 17.92 5.04
CA THR A 135 2.12 16.59 4.96
C THR A 135 3.05 15.55 5.59
N SER A 136 2.59 14.92 6.67
CA SER A 136 3.31 13.83 7.33
C SER A 136 2.41 12.63 7.58
N PHE A 137 3.00 11.43 7.49
CA PHE A 137 2.35 10.16 7.75
C PHE A 137 2.82 9.59 9.08
N LYS A 138 1.88 9.11 9.88
CA LYS A 138 2.17 8.42 11.14
C LYS A 138 2.38 6.94 10.86
N LEU A 139 3.49 6.40 11.36
CA LEU A 139 3.87 5.00 11.21
C LEU A 139 3.49 4.20 12.46
N SER A 140 2.79 3.09 12.25
CA SER A 140 2.42 2.17 13.34
C SER A 140 3.64 1.35 13.80
N LYS A 141 3.65 0.91 15.07
CA LYS A 141 4.70 -0.01 15.57
C LYS A 141 4.77 -1.31 14.76
N ASP A 142 3.64 -1.79 14.24
CA ASP A 142 3.56 -2.94 13.35
C ASP A 142 4.39 -2.72 12.08
N PHE A 143 4.17 -1.58 11.42
CA PHE A 143 4.88 -1.22 10.20
C PHE A 143 6.36 -0.97 10.45
N LEU A 144 6.69 -0.23 11.51
CA LEU A 144 8.08 0.04 11.90
C LEU A 144 8.82 -1.24 12.28
N LEU A 145 8.18 -2.19 12.98
CA LEU A 145 8.79 -3.49 13.26
C LEU A 145 9.14 -4.22 11.96
N THR A 146 8.25 -4.17 10.97
CA THR A 146 8.49 -4.81 9.67
C THR A 146 9.67 -4.17 8.94
N CYS A 147 9.75 -2.85 8.97
CA CYS A 147 10.88 -2.10 8.45
C CYS A 147 12.20 -2.51 9.12
N MET A 148 12.22 -2.64 10.45
CA MET A 148 13.41 -3.08 11.18
C MET A 148 13.78 -4.54 10.90
N MET A 149 12.80 -5.44 10.81
CA MET A 149 13.05 -6.86 10.56
C MET A 149 13.60 -7.14 9.15
N ASN A 150 13.13 -6.37 8.16
CA ASN A 150 13.63 -6.45 6.79
C ASN A 150 14.80 -5.49 6.53
N ALA A 151 15.13 -4.64 7.50
CA ALA A 151 16.12 -3.58 7.41
C ALA A 151 15.93 -2.68 6.17
N VAL A 152 14.67 -2.33 5.92
CA VAL A 152 14.20 -1.47 4.83
C VAL A 152 13.64 -0.17 5.41
N HIS A 153 14.06 0.98 4.85
CA HIS A 153 13.52 2.28 5.25
C HIS A 153 12.02 2.40 4.91
N PRO A 154 11.16 2.97 5.78
CA PRO A 154 9.73 3.15 5.52
C PRO A 154 9.39 3.78 4.16
N SER A 155 10.16 4.76 3.71
CA SER A 155 9.95 5.41 2.40
C SER A 155 9.99 4.43 1.24
N HIS A 156 10.85 3.42 1.27
CA HIS A 156 10.94 2.45 0.18
C HIS A 156 9.64 1.66 0.05
N TYR A 157 9.04 1.24 1.15
CA TYR A 157 7.73 0.59 1.10
C TYR A 157 6.66 1.51 0.51
N ILE A 158 6.61 2.78 0.92
CA ILE A 158 5.60 3.72 0.44
C ILE A 158 5.82 4.02 -1.05
N ASN A 159 7.04 4.35 -1.46
CA ASN A 159 7.37 4.62 -2.87
C ASN A 159 7.12 3.39 -3.75
N THR A 160 7.57 2.21 -3.35
CA THR A 160 7.35 0.99 -4.11
C THR A 160 5.86 0.64 -4.19
N MET A 161 5.08 0.86 -3.12
CA MET A 161 3.62 0.71 -3.13
C MET A 161 2.98 1.62 -4.18
N MET A 162 3.31 2.91 -4.20
CA MET A 162 2.76 3.85 -5.18
C MET A 162 3.13 3.46 -6.62
N LEU A 163 4.34 2.93 -6.83
CA LEU A 163 4.78 2.44 -8.16
C LEU A 163 4.05 1.19 -8.64
N GLN A 164 3.31 0.46 -7.79
CA GLN A 164 2.56 -0.74 -8.21
C GLN A 164 1.22 -0.40 -8.87
N VAL A 165 0.94 0.86 -9.14
CA VAL A 165 -0.39 1.33 -9.52
C VAL A 165 -0.28 2.07 -10.83
N SER A 166 -0.85 1.46 -11.87
CA SER A 166 -1.02 2.08 -13.19
C SER A 166 -2.39 1.71 -13.73
N THR A 167 -3.20 2.73 -14.02
CA THR A 167 -4.55 2.57 -14.59
C THR A 167 -4.47 1.94 -15.98
N ALA A 168 -3.55 2.38 -16.82
CA ALA A 168 -3.38 1.86 -18.17
C ALA A 168 -3.00 0.36 -18.14
N ASP A 169 -1.98 -0.01 -17.35
CA ASP A 169 -1.53 -1.39 -17.18
C ASP A 169 -2.65 -2.28 -16.69
N PHE A 170 -3.36 -1.83 -15.64
CA PHE A 170 -4.45 -2.57 -15.04
C PHE A 170 -5.57 -2.85 -16.04
N LEU A 171 -6.05 -1.82 -16.73
CA LEU A 171 -7.12 -1.95 -17.71
C LEU A 171 -6.70 -2.81 -18.90
N ALA A 172 -5.48 -2.62 -19.43
CA ALA A 172 -4.98 -3.39 -20.57
C ALA A 172 -4.84 -4.87 -20.22
N ALA A 173 -4.28 -5.18 -19.05
CA ALA A 173 -4.13 -6.54 -18.56
C ALA A 173 -5.49 -7.19 -18.29
N MET A 174 -6.42 -6.47 -17.65
CA MET A 174 -7.79 -6.97 -17.43
C MET A 174 -8.52 -7.28 -18.74
N HIS A 175 -8.50 -6.35 -19.70
CA HIS A 175 -9.21 -6.53 -20.97
C HIS A 175 -8.58 -7.58 -21.90
N LEU A 176 -7.35 -8.02 -21.62
CA LEU A 176 -6.67 -9.11 -22.32
C LEU A 176 -6.68 -10.43 -21.55
N ASP A 177 -7.36 -10.49 -20.39
CA ASP A 177 -7.33 -11.65 -19.48
C ASP A 177 -5.89 -12.06 -19.08
N LYS A 178 -5.03 -11.04 -18.89
CA LYS A 178 -3.63 -11.15 -18.46
C LYS A 178 -3.40 -10.51 -17.10
N ALA A 179 -4.46 -10.22 -16.35
CA ALA A 179 -4.36 -9.55 -15.06
C ALA A 179 -3.58 -10.41 -14.06
N THR A 180 -2.50 -9.87 -13.53
CA THR A 180 -1.72 -10.50 -12.45
C THR A 180 -2.20 -10.02 -11.09
N TYR A 181 -2.09 -10.87 -10.07
CA TYR A 181 -2.45 -10.50 -8.70
C TYR A 181 -1.65 -9.28 -8.21
N ASN A 182 -2.36 -8.21 -7.86
CA ASN A 182 -1.79 -6.98 -7.28
C ASN A 182 -2.64 -6.51 -6.08
N PRO A 183 -2.19 -6.78 -4.84
CA PRO A 183 -2.93 -6.39 -3.64
C PRO A 183 -2.97 -4.88 -3.40
N VAL A 184 -2.04 -4.08 -3.96
CA VAL A 184 -2.09 -2.61 -3.84
C VAL A 184 -3.30 -2.07 -4.62
N LEU A 185 -3.46 -2.50 -5.87
CA LEU A 185 -4.64 -2.20 -6.68
C LEU A 185 -5.92 -2.75 -6.03
N GLY A 186 -5.85 -3.95 -5.44
CA GLY A 186 -6.96 -4.51 -4.68
C GLY A 186 -7.42 -3.61 -3.53
N LEU A 187 -6.49 -2.94 -2.82
CA LEU A 187 -6.84 -1.99 -1.78
C LEU A 187 -7.45 -0.70 -2.35
N ILE A 188 -6.89 -0.18 -3.46
CA ILE A 188 -7.47 0.98 -4.15
C ILE A 188 -8.92 0.72 -4.56
N HIS A 189 -9.22 -0.45 -5.13
CA HIS A 189 -10.60 -0.80 -5.48
C HIS A 189 -11.51 -0.88 -4.25
N ARG A 190 -11.03 -1.44 -3.13
CA ARG A 190 -11.82 -1.41 -1.88
C ARG A 190 -12.14 0.00 -1.41
N VAL A 191 -11.17 0.91 -1.49
CA VAL A 191 -11.39 2.32 -1.16
C VAL A 191 -12.37 2.95 -2.15
N HIS A 192 -12.22 2.66 -3.44
CA HIS A 192 -13.15 3.11 -4.47
C HIS A 192 -14.59 2.63 -4.22
N ASP A 193 -14.76 1.45 -3.64
CA ASP A 193 -16.06 0.88 -3.27
C ASP A 193 -16.63 1.44 -1.95
N GLY A 194 -15.94 2.40 -1.31
CA GLY A 194 -16.40 3.11 -0.11
C GLY A 194 -15.59 2.83 1.15
N TYR A 195 -14.57 1.98 1.10
CA TYR A 195 -13.80 1.65 2.31
C TYR A 195 -12.98 2.84 2.83
N GLY A 196 -13.13 3.13 4.12
CA GLY A 196 -12.35 4.16 4.82
C GLY A 196 -12.84 5.59 4.61
N ASP A 197 -14.00 5.78 3.98
CA ASP A 197 -14.66 7.07 3.79
C ASP A 197 -13.76 8.14 3.14
N LEU A 198 -12.87 7.71 2.24
CA LEU A 198 -11.89 8.58 1.57
C LEU A 198 -12.37 9.18 0.24
N ILE A 199 -13.57 8.78 -0.20
CA ILE A 199 -14.12 9.18 -1.49
C ILE A 199 -14.70 10.59 -1.38
N ASP A 200 -14.27 11.46 -2.29
CA ASP A 200 -14.97 12.69 -2.62
C ASP A 200 -16.23 12.37 -3.42
N TRP A 201 -17.36 12.32 -2.72
CA TRP A 201 -18.67 12.06 -3.32
C TRP A 201 -19.16 13.23 -4.19
N GLU A 202 -18.75 14.47 -3.89
CA GLU A 202 -19.11 15.63 -4.70
C GLU A 202 -18.47 15.52 -6.08
N TYR A 203 -17.16 15.22 -6.11
CA TYR A 203 -16.43 14.93 -7.34
C TYR A 203 -17.08 13.80 -8.15
N ARG A 204 -17.49 12.69 -7.51
CA ARG A 204 -18.16 11.58 -8.22
C ARG A 204 -19.52 11.93 -8.80
N HIS A 205 -20.16 12.98 -8.31
CA HIS A 205 -21.43 13.44 -8.85
C HIS A 205 -21.28 14.46 -9.99
N THR A 206 -20.05 14.93 -10.26
CA THR A 206 -19.76 15.83 -11.39
C THR A 206 -20.08 15.20 -12.74
N PRO A 207 -20.45 16.01 -13.75
CA PRO A 207 -20.61 15.55 -15.13
C PRO A 207 -19.34 14.92 -15.70
N PHE A 208 -18.18 15.51 -15.40
CA PHE A 208 -16.87 15.01 -15.83
C PHE A 208 -16.65 13.56 -15.38
N PHE A 209 -16.80 13.27 -14.09
CA PHE A 209 -16.58 11.91 -13.58
C PHE A 209 -17.56 10.90 -14.21
N LYS A 210 -18.83 11.27 -14.40
CA LYS A 210 -19.81 10.40 -15.07
C LYS A 210 -19.40 10.08 -16.51
N ARG A 211 -18.92 11.09 -17.26
CA ARG A 211 -18.41 10.91 -18.63
C ARG A 211 -17.16 10.04 -18.65
N PHE A 212 -16.21 10.30 -17.75
CA PHE A 212 -15.00 9.48 -17.60
C PHE A 212 -15.34 8.00 -17.38
N ILE A 213 -16.28 7.68 -16.49
CA ILE A 213 -16.70 6.30 -16.24
C ILE A 213 -17.36 5.67 -17.47
N MET A 214 -18.16 6.43 -18.23
CA MET A 214 -18.74 5.93 -19.49
C MET A 214 -17.65 5.62 -20.52
N ASP A 215 -16.71 6.54 -20.72
CA ASP A 215 -15.59 6.35 -21.66
C ASP A 215 -14.71 5.16 -21.28
N LEU A 216 -14.47 4.98 -19.97
CA LEU A 216 -13.74 3.85 -19.42
C LEU A 216 -14.40 2.50 -19.77
N GLN A 217 -15.73 2.42 -19.70
CA GLN A 217 -16.49 1.21 -20.06
C GLN A 217 -16.44 0.89 -21.55
N GLU A 218 -16.31 1.90 -22.40
CA GLU A 218 -16.20 1.74 -23.85
C GLU A 218 -14.77 1.43 -24.31
N LEU A 219 -13.78 1.69 -23.46
CA LEU A 219 -12.36 1.56 -23.78
C LEU A 219 -11.95 0.16 -24.25
N ASN A 220 -12.55 -0.89 -23.69
CA ASN A 220 -12.30 -2.26 -24.13
C ASN A 220 -12.78 -2.47 -25.57
N LYS A 221 -13.99 -1.99 -25.88
CA LYS A 221 -14.63 -2.15 -27.19
C LYS A 221 -13.85 -1.37 -28.26
N ARG A 222 -13.46 -0.13 -27.95
CA ARG A 222 -12.73 0.76 -28.87
C ARG A 222 -11.38 0.20 -29.30
N TYR A 223 -10.68 -0.50 -28.39
CA TYR A 223 -9.34 -1.03 -28.65
C TYR A 223 -9.29 -2.56 -28.67
N PHE A 224 -10.42 -3.21 -28.94
CA PHE A 224 -10.56 -4.67 -28.92
C PHE A 224 -9.58 -5.42 -29.83
N PHE A 225 -9.21 -4.82 -30.97
CA PHE A 225 -8.31 -5.43 -31.96
C PHE A 225 -6.84 -5.45 -31.51
N TYR A 226 -6.46 -4.67 -30.50
CA TYR A 226 -5.08 -4.62 -29.99
C TYR A 226 -4.86 -5.72 -28.95
N ARG A 227 -4.28 -6.84 -29.40
CA ARG A 227 -4.01 -8.04 -28.56
C ARG A 227 -2.66 -8.03 -27.85
N ASP A 228 -1.75 -7.20 -28.34
CA ASP A 228 -0.44 -6.98 -27.73
C ASP A 228 -0.60 -6.11 -26.47
N LEU A 229 0.02 -6.53 -25.36
CA LEU A 229 -0.16 -5.87 -24.07
C LEU A 229 0.47 -4.49 -24.06
N ASP A 230 1.73 -4.36 -24.48
CA ASP A 230 2.48 -3.11 -24.41
C ASP A 230 1.87 -2.05 -25.33
N LYS A 231 1.45 -2.42 -26.55
CA LYS A 231 0.70 -1.53 -27.44
C LYS A 231 -0.62 -1.07 -26.81
N ARG A 232 -1.32 -1.96 -26.10
CA ARG A 232 -2.59 -1.63 -25.47
C ARG A 232 -2.41 -0.71 -24.26
N ILE A 233 -1.35 -0.91 -23.48
CA ILE A 233 -0.95 0.00 -22.39
C ILE A 233 -0.69 1.39 -22.96
N ALA A 234 0.15 1.52 -23.98
CA ALA A 234 0.46 2.81 -24.60
C ALA A 234 -0.79 3.54 -25.14
N LEU A 235 -1.74 2.80 -25.72
CA LEU A 235 -3.03 3.36 -26.17
C LEU A 235 -3.88 3.88 -25.01
N TYR A 236 -3.84 3.21 -23.86
CA TYR A 236 -4.60 3.59 -22.67
C TYR A 236 -3.94 4.76 -21.95
N GLU A 237 -2.61 4.83 -21.92
CA GLU A 237 -1.87 6.02 -21.46
C GLU A 237 -2.23 7.24 -22.32
N ALA A 238 -2.14 7.13 -23.64
CA ALA A 238 -2.50 8.23 -24.54
C ALA A 238 -3.99 8.62 -24.48
N TRP A 239 -4.89 7.70 -24.08
CA TRP A 239 -6.29 8.01 -23.84
C TRP A 239 -6.47 8.76 -22.51
N LEU A 240 -5.82 8.30 -21.44
CA LEU A 240 -5.83 8.97 -20.14
C LEU A 240 -5.29 10.40 -20.24
N ASP A 241 -4.17 10.58 -20.94
CA ASP A 241 -3.54 11.90 -21.14
C ASP A 241 -4.52 12.89 -21.80
N ARG A 242 -5.21 12.46 -22.86
CA ARG A 242 -6.23 13.28 -23.53
C ARG A 242 -7.42 13.63 -22.63
N ILE A 243 -7.90 12.69 -21.82
CA ILE A 243 -9.00 12.97 -20.88
C ILE A 243 -8.58 14.05 -19.88
N LEU A 244 -7.36 13.96 -19.37
CA LEU A 244 -6.84 14.91 -18.39
C LEU A 244 -6.65 16.30 -19.00
N GLU A 245 -6.17 16.39 -20.24
CA GLU A 245 -6.08 17.67 -20.97
C GLU A 245 -7.46 18.31 -21.16
N THR A 246 -8.48 17.54 -21.52
CA THR A 246 -9.85 18.07 -21.71
C THR A 246 -10.56 18.43 -20.41
N ARG A 247 -10.09 17.92 -19.26
CA ARG A 247 -10.68 18.24 -17.96
C ARG A 247 -10.54 19.73 -17.64
N ASP A 248 -9.37 20.28 -17.94
CA ASP A 248 -9.04 21.68 -17.62
C ASP A 248 -9.79 22.68 -18.53
N GLU A 249 -10.48 22.20 -19.57
CA GLU A 249 -11.36 23.00 -20.45
C GLU A 249 -12.82 23.07 -19.95
N GLU A 250 -13.23 22.15 -19.08
CA GLU A 250 -14.61 22.04 -18.56
C GLU A 250 -14.80 22.66 -17.16
N PHE A 251 -13.73 23.22 -16.56
CA PHE A 251 -13.73 23.91 -15.26
C PHE A 251 -13.37 25.39 -15.35
#